data_AF-A0A6N3J4W5-F1
#
_entry.id   AF-A0A6N3J4W5-F1
#
_cell.length_a   1.000
_cell.length_b   1.000
_cell.length_c   1.000
_cell.angle_alpha   90.00
_cell.angle_beta   90.00
_cell.angle_gamma   90.00
#
_symmetry.space_group_name_H-M   'P 1'
#
loop_
_entity.id
_entity.type
_entity.pdbx_description
1 polymer ?
#
loop_
_entity_poly.entity_id
_entity_poly.type
_entity_poly.pdbx_seq_one_letter_code
_entity_poly.pdbx_strand_id
1 'polypeptide(L)'
;MKTGRVGSFTLALAIVILAIFSLRVLLIPEVSQPESITSQLERAVTPVTQIPDFSGINDITEKKKAFFDFLRPIIQQQNAIIEEERDLISDALTELENGGTLSSSQLTQLNMLCDKYQYAARNIDIKSLNSLLKRVDIVPESMVLIQAANESGWGSSRFAREGFNFFGEWCFSTGCGIVPSSRGSGKMHEVKVFSSVDASVSSYMRNLNSNPAYALFRSIRADLRSQEVEPTANQLIYGLVNYSERQEAYIDELLDMLRHNEKYLVNADA
;
A
#
# COMPACT_ATOMS: atom_id res chain seq x y z
N MET A 1 37.56 31.31 45.20
CA MET A 1 36.78 32.26 44.38
C MET A 1 35.35 32.27 44.90
N LYS A 2 34.91 33.39 45.49
CA LYS A 2 33.52 33.54 45.98
C LYS A 2 32.61 33.68 44.76
N THR A 3 31.84 32.65 44.44
CA THR A 3 30.73 32.77 43.50
C THR A 3 29.74 33.76 44.13
N GLY A 4 29.75 35.00 43.63
CA GLY A 4 28.87 36.06 44.09
C GLY A 4 27.40 35.65 43.92
N ARG A 5 26.50 36.27 44.70
CA ARG A 5 25.04 35.99 44.77
C ARG A 5 24.40 35.65 43.41
N VAL A 6 24.88 36.24 42.31
CA VAL A 6 24.47 35.97 40.93
C VAL A 6 24.56 34.49 40.52
N GLY A 7 25.63 33.76 40.89
CA GLY A 7 25.78 32.34 40.53
C GLY A 7 24.83 31.40 41.29
N SER A 8 24.35 31.83 42.47
CA SER A 8 23.33 31.10 43.23
C SER A 8 21.95 31.27 42.59
N PHE A 9 21.63 32.47 42.09
CA PHE A 9 20.36 32.74 41.40
C PHE A 9 20.22 31.98 40.08
N THR A 10 21.28 31.88 39.28
CA THR A 10 21.23 31.15 38.00
C THR A 10 21.05 29.64 38.20
N LEU A 11 21.71 29.06 39.21
CA LEU A 11 21.55 27.64 39.56
C LEU A 11 20.14 27.34 40.08
N ALA A 12 19.58 28.21 40.94
CA ALA A 12 18.22 28.06 41.44
C ALA A 12 17.18 28.13 40.31
N LEU A 13 17.36 29.05 39.36
CA LEU A 13 16.46 29.17 38.20
C LEU A 13 16.52 27.94 37.29
N ALA A 14 17.72 27.41 37.04
CA ALA A 14 17.89 26.20 36.24
C ALA A 14 17.21 24.98 36.88
N ILE A 15 17.31 24.84 38.20
CA ILE A 15 16.63 23.77 38.96
C ILE A 15 15.11 23.93 38.87
N VAL A 16 14.58 25.16 38.97
CA VAL A 16 13.13 25.40 38.83
C VAL A 16 12.65 25.06 37.42
N ILE A 17 13.40 25.42 36.38
CA ILE A 17 13.06 25.08 34.99
C ILE A 17 13.08 23.56 34.77
N LEU A 18 14.12 22.88 35.26
CA LEU A 18 14.21 21.41 35.21
C LEU A 18 13.10 20.73 35.99
N ALA A 19 12.72 21.28 37.15
CA ALA A 19 11.62 20.78 37.96
C ALA A 19 10.28 20.99 37.25
N ILE A 20 10.04 22.15 36.64
CA ILE A 20 8.83 22.41 35.84
C ILE A 20 8.79 21.48 34.62
N PHE A 21 9.91 21.29 33.92
CA PHE A 21 9.97 20.43 32.75
C PHE A 21 9.75 18.95 33.12
N SER A 22 10.41 18.46 34.17
CA SER A 22 10.22 17.11 34.71
C SER A 22 8.81 16.91 35.23
N LEU A 23 8.25 17.89 35.93
CA LEU A 23 6.87 17.86 36.41
C LEU A 23 5.88 17.87 35.23
N ARG A 24 6.19 18.59 34.14
CA ARG A 24 5.41 18.54 32.90
C ARG A 24 5.43 17.15 32.27
N VAL A 25 6.60 16.52 32.19
CA VAL A 25 6.77 15.14 31.68
C VAL A 25 6.05 14.13 32.57
N LEU A 26 5.99 14.37 33.88
CA LEU A 26 5.32 13.48 34.85
C LEU A 26 3.79 13.67 34.90
N LEU A 27 3.30 14.90 34.70
CA LEU A 27 1.87 15.26 34.80
C LEU A 27 1.13 15.25 33.47
N ILE A 28 1.82 15.30 32.34
CA ILE A 28 1.20 15.07 31.03
C ILE A 28 1.28 13.57 30.78
N PRO A 29 0.20 12.80 31.00
CA PRO A 29 0.19 11.43 30.52
C PRO A 29 0.49 11.45 29.02
N GLU A 30 1.34 10.54 28.57
CA GLU A 30 1.52 10.30 27.14
C GLU A 30 0.13 9.98 26.58
N VAL A 31 -0.51 10.96 25.94
CA VAL A 31 -1.85 10.79 25.39
C VAL A 31 -1.69 9.80 24.26
N SER A 32 -1.94 8.53 24.58
CA SER A 32 -1.99 7.43 23.64
C SER A 32 -3.09 7.81 22.65
N GLN A 33 -2.69 8.27 21.47
CA GLN A 33 -3.65 8.60 20.43
C GLN A 33 -4.43 7.31 20.12
N PRO A 34 -5.77 7.36 20.08
CA PRO A 34 -6.54 6.19 19.69
C PRO A 34 -6.04 5.75 18.32
N GLU A 35 -5.60 4.51 18.26
CA GLU A 35 -5.06 3.93 17.05
C GLU A 35 -6.15 3.89 15.97
N SER A 36 -5.80 4.29 14.75
CA SER A 36 -6.77 4.35 13.65
C SER A 36 -7.36 2.97 13.35
N ILE A 37 -8.62 2.92 12.90
CA ILE A 37 -9.30 1.68 12.49
C ILE A 37 -8.46 0.96 11.42
N THR A 38 -7.92 1.70 10.45
CA THR A 38 -7.00 1.17 9.44
C THR A 38 -5.79 0.47 10.06
N SER A 39 -5.12 1.08 11.03
CA SER A 39 -3.96 0.48 11.72
C SER A 39 -4.35 -0.76 12.53
N GLN A 40 -5.58 -0.81 13.04
CA GLN A 40 -6.12 -2.00 13.69
C GLN A 40 -6.40 -3.12 12.67
N LEU A 41 -7.01 -2.80 11.53
CA LEU A 41 -7.27 -3.74 10.44
C LEU A 41 -5.96 -4.31 9.88
N GLU A 42 -4.96 -3.46 9.65
CA GLU A 42 -3.63 -3.88 9.18
C GLU A 42 -2.96 -4.85 10.17
N ARG A 43 -3.05 -4.60 11.49
CA ARG A 43 -2.51 -5.53 12.50
C ARG A 43 -3.35 -6.79 12.68
N ALA A 44 -4.64 -6.75 12.36
CA ALA A 44 -5.50 -7.91 12.40
C ALA A 44 -5.25 -8.87 11.22
N VAL A 45 -4.56 -8.42 10.16
CA VAL A 45 -4.15 -9.30 9.05
C VAL A 45 -3.21 -10.36 9.58
N THR A 46 -3.62 -11.62 9.46
CA THR A 46 -2.78 -12.77 9.79
C THR A 46 -1.75 -12.97 8.67
N PRO A 47 -0.44 -12.90 8.95
CA PRO A 47 0.58 -13.03 7.92
C PRO A 47 0.55 -14.40 7.24
N VAL A 48 0.40 -14.42 5.91
CA VAL A 48 0.42 -15.64 5.10
C VAL A 48 1.87 -15.97 4.74
N THR A 49 2.42 -17.00 5.37
CA THR A 49 3.81 -17.45 5.18
C THR A 49 3.93 -18.85 4.59
N GLN A 50 2.81 -19.54 4.41
CA GLN A 50 2.75 -20.87 3.79
C GLN A 50 2.17 -20.73 2.38
N ILE A 51 2.97 -21.08 1.38
CA ILE A 51 2.57 -21.04 -0.03
C ILE A 51 2.33 -22.48 -0.50
N PRO A 52 1.17 -22.77 -1.14
CA PRO A 52 0.95 -24.06 -1.78
C PRO A 52 2.03 -24.38 -2.82
N ASP A 53 2.43 -25.64 -2.95
CA ASP A 53 3.35 -26.04 -4.01
C ASP A 53 2.64 -26.08 -5.37
N PHE A 54 2.46 -24.90 -5.98
CA PHE A 54 1.88 -24.76 -7.31
C PHE A 54 2.71 -25.44 -8.40
N SER A 55 4.00 -25.70 -8.15
CA SER A 55 4.88 -26.37 -9.12
C SER A 55 4.62 -27.87 -9.18
N GLY A 56 4.08 -28.47 -8.11
CA GLY A 56 3.66 -29.86 -8.06
C GLY A 56 2.29 -30.15 -8.69
N ILE A 57 1.51 -29.13 -9.06
CA ILE A 57 0.18 -29.30 -9.67
C ILE A 57 0.31 -29.44 -11.19
N ASN A 58 0.10 -30.65 -11.71
CA ASN A 58 0.26 -30.96 -13.13
C ASN A 58 -0.93 -30.50 -14.00
N ASP A 59 -2.15 -30.57 -13.47
CA ASP A 59 -3.33 -30.12 -14.20
C ASP A 59 -3.37 -28.58 -14.23
N ILE A 60 -3.35 -28.01 -15.44
CA ILE A 60 -3.29 -26.56 -15.64
C ILE A 60 -4.55 -25.89 -15.08
N THR A 61 -5.72 -26.51 -15.19
CA THR A 61 -6.98 -25.94 -14.69
C THR A 61 -6.98 -25.90 -13.17
N GLU A 62 -6.61 -27.00 -12.53
CA GLU A 62 -6.46 -27.10 -11.08
C GLU A 62 -5.43 -26.10 -10.55
N LYS A 63 -4.29 -25.97 -11.21
CA LYS A 63 -3.23 -25.03 -10.84
C LYS A 63 -3.72 -23.58 -10.86
N LYS A 64 -4.42 -23.17 -11.93
CA LYS A 64 -4.99 -21.83 -12.06
C LYS A 64 -6.02 -21.54 -10.97
N LYS A 65 -6.92 -22.50 -10.71
CA LYS A 65 -7.93 -22.38 -9.65
C LYS A 65 -7.27 -22.25 -8.27
N ALA A 66 -6.38 -23.17 -7.93
CA ALA A 66 -5.66 -23.15 -6.65
C ALA A 66 -4.88 -21.84 -6.44
N PHE A 67 -4.24 -21.34 -7.49
CA PHE A 67 -3.51 -20.07 -7.44
C PHE A 67 -4.42 -18.88 -7.15
N PHE A 68 -5.55 -18.77 -7.85
CA PHE A 68 -6.49 -17.68 -7.61
C PHE A 68 -7.20 -17.79 -6.25
N ASP A 69 -7.64 -19.00 -5.86
CA ASP A 69 -8.28 -19.21 -4.57
C ASP A 69 -7.35 -18.88 -3.40
N PHE A 70 -6.04 -19.11 -3.56
CA PHE A 70 -5.04 -18.75 -2.56
C PHE A 70 -4.87 -17.23 -2.41
N LEU A 71 -4.76 -16.49 -3.51
CA LEU A 71 -4.50 -15.04 -3.47
C LEU A 71 -5.74 -14.20 -3.23
N ARG A 72 -6.91 -14.64 -3.70
CA ARG A 72 -8.15 -13.87 -3.64
C ARG A 72 -8.50 -13.32 -2.25
N PRO A 73 -8.58 -14.13 -1.18
CA PRO A 73 -8.91 -13.60 0.14
C PRO A 73 -7.89 -12.57 0.64
N ILE A 74 -6.62 -12.71 0.26
CA ILE A 74 -5.56 -11.76 0.62
C ILE A 74 -5.80 -10.41 -0.09
N ILE A 75 -6.14 -10.45 -1.38
CA ILE A 75 -6.44 -9.26 -2.18
C ILE A 75 -7.70 -8.57 -1.67
N GLN A 76 -8.75 -9.32 -1.36
CA GLN A 76 -9.99 -8.79 -0.78
C GLN A 76 -9.73 -8.09 0.55
N GLN A 77 -8.92 -8.69 1.41
CA GLN A 77 -8.54 -8.09 2.68
C GLN A 77 -7.78 -6.77 2.50
N GLN A 78 -6.87 -6.69 1.52
CA GLN A 78 -6.13 -5.45 1.24
C GLN A 78 -7.02 -4.37 0.60
N ASN A 79 -7.93 -4.75 -0.29
CA ASN A 79 -8.93 -3.82 -0.83
C ASN A 79 -9.86 -3.29 0.28
N ALA A 80 -10.29 -4.13 1.22
CA ALA A 80 -11.11 -3.69 2.36
C ALA A 80 -10.37 -2.65 3.22
N ILE A 81 -9.07 -2.83 3.46
CA ILE A 81 -8.25 -1.82 4.16
C ILE A 81 -8.20 -0.51 3.38
N ILE A 82 -7.98 -0.56 2.06
CA ILE A 82 -7.92 0.63 1.20
C ILE A 82 -9.27 1.35 1.16
N GLU A 83 -10.38 0.61 1.16
CA GLU A 83 -11.73 1.20 1.18
C GLU A 83 -11.98 1.97 2.47
N GLU A 84 -11.62 1.41 3.63
CA GLU A 84 -11.73 2.10 4.92
C GLU A 84 -10.86 3.38 4.97
N GLU A 85 -9.67 3.35 4.36
CA GLU A 85 -8.85 4.56 4.22
C GLU A 85 -9.51 5.61 3.32
N ARG A 86 -10.15 5.16 2.25
CA ARG A 86 -10.88 6.03 1.32
C ARG A 86 -12.10 6.66 1.99
N ASP A 87 -12.83 5.92 2.80
CA ASP A 87 -13.98 6.40 3.56
C ASP A 87 -13.56 7.48 4.57
N LEU A 88 -12.46 7.27 5.31
CA LEU A 88 -11.88 8.28 6.20
C LEU A 88 -11.56 9.61 5.47
N ILE A 89 -11.06 9.53 4.24
CA ILE A 89 -10.75 10.71 3.42
C ILE A 89 -12.04 11.38 2.92
N SER A 90 -13.04 10.60 2.53
CA SER A 90 -14.33 11.08 2.01
C SER A 90 -15.16 11.76 3.09
N ASP A 91 -15.16 11.20 4.31
CA ASP A 91 -15.79 11.80 5.48
C ASP A 91 -15.14 13.14 5.84
N ALA A 92 -13.81 13.20 5.84
CA ALA A 92 -13.07 14.43 6.09
C ALA A 92 -13.34 15.49 5.01
N LEU A 93 -13.49 15.08 3.74
CA LEU A 93 -13.84 15.97 2.64
C LEU A 93 -15.25 16.55 2.84
N THR A 94 -16.22 15.70 3.17
CA THR A 94 -17.61 16.09 3.42
C THR A 94 -17.71 17.08 4.59
N GLU A 95 -16.99 16.82 5.68
CA GLU A 95 -16.93 17.73 6.84
C GLU A 95 -16.43 19.13 6.44
N LEU A 96 -15.35 19.21 5.63
CA LEU A 96 -14.82 20.48 5.15
C LEU A 96 -15.75 21.19 4.17
N GLU A 97 -16.40 20.46 3.26
CA GLU A 97 -17.35 21.02 2.29
C GLU A 97 -18.59 21.60 2.97
N ASN A 98 -18.99 21.04 4.11
CA ASN A 98 -20.08 21.57 4.94
C ASN A 98 -19.66 22.75 5.83
N GLY A 99 -18.43 23.26 5.69
CA GLY A 99 -17.90 24.36 6.49
C GLY A 99 -17.44 23.97 7.90
N GLY A 100 -17.31 22.68 8.16
CA GLY A 100 -16.79 22.11 9.40
C GLY A 100 -15.28 22.22 9.52
N THR A 101 -14.73 21.61 10.57
CA THR A 101 -13.29 21.61 10.86
C THR A 101 -12.83 20.24 11.31
N LEU A 102 -11.65 19.82 10.84
CA LEU A 102 -11.06 18.54 11.22
C LEU A 102 -10.38 18.62 12.59
N SER A 103 -10.61 17.59 13.41
CA SER A 103 -9.91 17.41 14.68
C SER A 103 -8.42 17.11 14.48
N SER A 104 -7.60 17.32 15.52
CA SER A 104 -6.17 16.98 15.48
C SER A 104 -5.91 15.50 15.20
N SER A 105 -6.80 14.61 15.66
CA SER A 105 -6.70 13.17 15.38
C SER A 105 -6.94 12.86 13.90
N GLN A 106 -8.00 13.43 13.30
CA GLN A 106 -8.28 13.30 11.86
C GLN A 106 -7.13 13.86 11.02
N LEU A 107 -6.60 15.04 11.37
CA LEU A 107 -5.45 15.61 10.68
C LEU A 107 -4.22 14.68 10.76
N THR A 108 -3.98 14.04 11.91
CA THR A 108 -2.88 13.09 12.07
C THR A 108 -3.08 11.86 11.18
N GLN A 109 -4.29 11.28 11.16
CA GLN A 109 -4.64 10.15 10.30
C GLN A 109 -4.48 10.48 8.81
N LEU A 110 -4.99 11.64 8.37
CA LEU A 110 -4.89 12.07 6.98
C LEU A 110 -3.44 12.35 6.56
N ASN A 111 -2.60 12.88 7.45
CA ASN A 111 -1.17 13.02 7.18
C ASN A 111 -0.47 11.67 7.05
N MET A 112 -0.81 10.68 7.89
CA MET A 112 -0.28 9.32 7.73
C MET A 112 -0.69 8.70 6.40
N LEU A 113 -1.92 8.94 5.92
CA LEU A 113 -2.37 8.50 4.60
C LEU A 113 -1.62 9.23 3.46
N CYS A 114 -1.42 10.53 3.58
CA CYS A 114 -0.57 11.29 2.67
C CYS A 114 0.83 10.66 2.55
N ASP A 115 1.45 10.33 3.68
CA ASP A 115 2.77 9.69 3.70
C ASP A 115 2.75 8.29 3.09
N LYS A 116 1.78 7.44 3.49
CA LYS A 116 1.58 6.08 2.96
C LYS A 116 1.45 6.08 1.44
N TYR A 117 0.69 7.03 0.89
CA TYR A 117 0.42 7.15 -0.54
C TYR A 117 1.36 8.12 -1.28
N GLN A 118 2.48 8.50 -0.64
CA GLN A 118 3.54 9.35 -1.18
C GLN A 118 2.99 10.67 -1.78
N TYR A 119 2.03 11.26 -1.09
CA TYR A 119 1.42 12.52 -1.45
C TYR A 119 1.89 13.63 -0.52
N ALA A 120 2.79 14.48 -1.02
CA ALA A 120 3.32 15.63 -0.29
C ALA A 120 2.31 16.81 -0.28
N ALA A 121 1.25 16.68 0.50
CA ALA A 121 0.30 17.77 0.76
C ALA A 121 0.98 18.88 1.60
N ARG A 122 0.75 20.14 1.25
CA ARG A 122 1.22 21.28 2.08
C ARG A 122 0.35 21.48 3.32
N ASN A 123 -0.93 21.24 3.17
CA ASN A 123 -1.96 21.38 4.18
C ASN A 123 -3.11 20.42 3.81
N ILE A 124 -3.91 20.06 4.81
CA ILE A 124 -5.12 19.26 4.60
C ILE A 124 -6.28 20.23 4.32
N ASP A 125 -6.71 20.28 3.06
CA ASP A 125 -7.86 21.04 2.57
C ASP A 125 -8.66 20.23 1.53
N ILE A 126 -9.77 20.80 1.04
CA ILE A 126 -10.63 20.18 0.01
C ILE A 126 -9.81 19.75 -1.21
N LYS A 127 -8.84 20.55 -1.66
CA LYS A 127 -8.03 20.24 -2.86
C LYS A 127 -7.06 19.09 -2.60
N SER A 128 -6.43 19.06 -1.43
CA SER A 128 -5.51 17.98 -1.05
C SER A 128 -6.26 16.66 -0.86
N LEU A 129 -7.43 16.69 -0.22
CA LEU A 129 -8.26 15.50 -0.01
C LEU A 129 -8.76 14.93 -1.34
N ASN A 130 -9.25 15.78 -2.25
CA ASN A 130 -9.60 15.36 -3.62
C ASN A 130 -8.41 14.75 -4.36
N SER A 131 -7.19 15.27 -4.16
CA SER A 131 -5.98 14.71 -4.76
C SER A 131 -5.58 13.37 -4.13
N LEU A 132 -5.80 13.22 -2.82
CA LEU A 132 -5.55 11.98 -2.09
C LEU A 132 -6.58 10.89 -2.47
N LEU A 133 -7.85 11.22 -2.69
CA LEU A 133 -8.88 10.29 -3.19
C LEU A 133 -8.56 9.74 -4.58
N LYS A 134 -7.80 10.44 -5.42
CA LYS A 134 -7.32 9.87 -6.70
C LYS A 134 -6.27 8.77 -6.49
N ARG A 135 -5.59 8.80 -5.34
CA ARG A 135 -4.56 7.82 -4.95
C ARG A 135 -5.14 6.65 -4.20
N VAL A 136 -5.95 6.92 -3.18
CA VAL A 136 -6.51 5.92 -2.26
C VAL A 136 -7.81 5.36 -2.81
N ASP A 137 -7.71 4.26 -3.56
CA ASP A 137 -8.86 3.56 -4.12
C ASP A 137 -8.44 2.10 -4.40
N ILE A 138 -9.43 1.21 -4.37
CA ILE A 138 -9.25 -0.22 -4.56
C ILE A 138 -8.66 -0.53 -5.94
N VAL A 139 -8.07 -1.72 -6.04
CA VAL A 139 -7.51 -2.24 -7.27
C VAL A 139 -8.36 -3.46 -7.68
N PRO A 140 -8.93 -3.51 -8.90
CA PRO A 140 -9.80 -4.60 -9.30
C PRO A 140 -9.14 -5.96 -9.07
N GLU A 141 -9.81 -6.82 -8.34
CA GLU A 141 -9.26 -8.10 -7.86
C GLU A 141 -8.74 -8.96 -9.02
N SER A 142 -9.51 -9.05 -10.11
CA SER A 142 -9.13 -9.80 -11.31
C SER A 142 -7.84 -9.27 -11.96
N MET A 143 -7.58 -7.95 -11.88
CA MET A 143 -6.34 -7.36 -12.37
C MET A 143 -5.15 -7.80 -11.51
N VAL A 144 -5.29 -7.74 -10.18
CA VAL A 144 -4.24 -8.17 -9.24
C VAL A 144 -3.94 -9.66 -9.42
N LEU A 145 -4.97 -10.49 -9.57
CA LEU A 145 -4.84 -11.94 -9.79
C LEU A 145 -4.09 -12.25 -11.10
N ILE A 146 -4.45 -11.61 -12.22
CA ILE A 146 -3.80 -11.84 -13.51
C ILE A 146 -2.35 -11.36 -13.50
N GLN A 147 -2.07 -10.18 -12.93
CA GLN A 147 -0.70 -9.69 -12.83
C GLN A 147 0.14 -10.60 -11.92
N ALA A 148 -0.38 -11.03 -10.77
CA ALA A 148 0.31 -11.99 -9.93
C ALA A 148 0.60 -13.29 -10.69
N ALA A 149 -0.37 -13.82 -11.45
CA ALA A 149 -0.16 -15.03 -12.26
C ALA A 149 0.93 -14.84 -13.31
N ASN A 150 0.94 -13.70 -14.00
CA ASN A 150 1.91 -13.38 -15.03
C ASN A 150 3.33 -13.23 -14.44
N GLU A 151 3.49 -12.40 -13.42
CA GLU A 151 4.79 -12.06 -12.82
C GLU A 151 5.41 -13.25 -12.05
N SER A 152 4.58 -14.10 -11.43
CA SER A 152 5.06 -15.24 -10.64
C SER A 152 5.11 -16.57 -11.41
N GLY A 153 4.65 -16.58 -12.67
CA GLY A 153 4.45 -17.82 -13.42
C GLY A 153 3.50 -18.78 -12.69
N TRP A 154 2.33 -18.28 -12.29
CA TRP A 154 1.34 -19.02 -11.49
C TRP A 154 1.93 -19.55 -10.18
N GLY A 155 2.69 -18.71 -9.47
CA GLY A 155 3.29 -18.99 -8.16
C GLY A 155 4.49 -19.93 -8.17
N SER A 156 4.93 -20.39 -9.34
CA SER A 156 6.03 -21.37 -9.43
C SER A 156 7.43 -20.74 -9.38
N SER A 157 7.52 -19.44 -9.66
CA SER A 157 8.77 -18.67 -9.61
C SER A 157 9.47 -18.82 -8.25
N ARG A 158 10.81 -18.96 -8.28
CA ARG A 158 11.61 -18.97 -7.04
C ARG A 158 11.40 -17.70 -6.21
N PHE A 159 11.18 -16.55 -6.86
CA PHE A 159 10.97 -15.28 -6.16
C PHE A 159 9.64 -15.24 -5.41
N ALA A 160 8.61 -15.89 -5.96
CA ALA A 160 7.33 -16.06 -5.28
C ALA A 160 7.45 -17.04 -4.11
N ARG A 161 8.08 -18.19 -4.32
CA ARG A 161 8.21 -19.24 -3.29
C ARG A 161 9.13 -18.87 -2.13
N GLU A 162 10.29 -18.27 -2.42
CA GLU A 162 11.32 -17.98 -1.41
C GLU A 162 11.26 -16.53 -0.90
N GLY A 163 10.80 -15.60 -1.74
CA GLY A 163 10.76 -14.17 -1.42
C GLY A 163 9.35 -13.62 -1.19
N PHE A 164 8.32 -14.45 -1.32
CA PHE A 164 6.91 -14.05 -1.29
C PHE A 164 6.58 -12.92 -2.29
N ASN A 165 7.39 -12.77 -3.34
CA ASN A 165 7.26 -11.69 -4.31
C ASN A 165 6.50 -12.17 -5.54
N PHE A 166 5.18 -11.95 -5.53
CA PHE A 166 4.28 -12.38 -6.61
C PHE A 166 4.20 -11.39 -7.77
N PHE A 167 4.81 -10.20 -7.63
CA PHE A 167 4.65 -9.08 -8.58
C PHE A 167 5.96 -8.61 -9.19
N GLY A 168 7.08 -9.27 -8.89
CA GLY A 168 8.40 -8.92 -9.42
C GLY A 168 8.94 -7.59 -8.89
N GLU A 169 8.53 -7.16 -7.69
CA GLU A 169 8.95 -5.87 -7.14
C GLU A 169 10.47 -5.82 -6.90
N TRP A 170 11.12 -4.83 -7.51
CA TRP A 170 12.54 -4.56 -7.32
C TRP A 170 12.81 -3.79 -6.03
N CYS A 171 13.99 -3.99 -5.47
CA CYS A 171 14.55 -3.13 -4.44
C CYS A 171 16.03 -2.80 -4.79
N PHE A 172 16.51 -1.66 -4.31
CA PHE A 172 17.75 -1.04 -4.81
C PHE A 172 18.86 -0.90 -3.77
N SER A 173 18.65 -1.46 -2.56
CA SER A 173 19.65 -1.49 -1.49
C SER A 173 20.29 -2.88 -1.44
N THR A 174 21.61 -2.99 -1.33
CA THR A 174 22.27 -4.29 -1.23
C THR A 174 21.71 -5.12 -0.07
N GLY A 175 21.32 -6.37 -0.34
CA GLY A 175 20.75 -7.29 0.65
C GLY A 175 19.27 -7.07 0.97
N CYS A 176 18.55 -6.25 0.19
CA CYS A 176 17.12 -6.06 0.35
C CYS A 176 16.28 -7.21 -0.23
N GLY A 177 16.89 -8.13 -0.99
CA GLY A 177 16.17 -9.19 -1.66
C GLY A 177 17.03 -10.31 -2.25
N ILE A 178 16.45 -11.02 -3.22
CA ILE A 178 17.10 -12.12 -3.94
C ILE A 178 17.79 -11.57 -5.20
N VAL A 179 19.08 -11.83 -5.35
CA VAL A 179 19.85 -11.43 -6.54
C VAL A 179 19.39 -12.25 -7.76
N PRO A 180 18.95 -11.62 -8.86
CA PRO A 180 18.63 -12.32 -10.11
C PRO A 180 19.86 -12.99 -10.70
N SER A 181 19.72 -14.25 -11.14
CA SER A 181 20.80 -14.99 -11.81
C SER A 181 21.25 -14.33 -13.12
N SER A 182 20.37 -13.58 -13.77
CA SER A 182 20.60 -12.89 -15.05
C SER A 182 20.87 -11.39 -14.90
N ARG A 183 21.29 -10.93 -13.72
CA ARG A 183 21.53 -9.50 -13.48
C ARG A 183 22.69 -9.00 -14.34
N GLY A 184 22.39 -8.08 -15.26
CA GLY A 184 23.39 -7.46 -16.13
C GLY A 184 24.49 -6.75 -15.34
N SER A 185 25.71 -6.72 -15.90
CA SER A 185 26.86 -6.07 -15.27
C SER A 185 26.54 -4.61 -14.89
N GLY A 186 26.86 -4.22 -13.66
CA GLY A 186 26.64 -2.87 -13.13
C GLY A 186 25.24 -2.57 -12.58
N LYS A 187 24.27 -3.49 -12.70
CA LYS A 187 22.96 -3.32 -12.05
C LYS A 187 23.03 -3.76 -10.58
N MET A 188 22.52 -2.94 -9.67
CA MET A 188 22.50 -3.22 -8.23
C MET A 188 21.13 -3.67 -7.69
N HIS A 189 20.09 -3.72 -8.54
CA HIS A 189 18.76 -4.13 -8.10
C HIS A 189 18.75 -5.61 -7.65
N GLU A 190 17.88 -5.90 -6.70
CA GLU A 190 17.52 -7.23 -6.20
C GLU A 190 15.99 -7.38 -6.27
N VAL A 191 15.49 -8.61 -6.32
CA VAL A 191 14.05 -8.87 -6.23
C VAL A 191 13.67 -8.88 -4.77
N LYS A 192 12.83 -7.92 -4.35
CA LYS A 192 12.47 -7.69 -2.95
C LYS A 192 11.96 -8.98 -2.29
N VAL A 193 12.38 -9.21 -1.05
CA VAL A 193 11.83 -10.26 -0.18
C VAL A 193 10.81 -9.64 0.76
N PHE A 194 9.66 -10.28 0.90
CA PHE A 194 8.61 -9.89 1.81
C PHE A 194 8.53 -10.82 3.02
N SER A 195 7.99 -10.32 4.12
CA SER A 195 7.74 -11.11 5.33
C SER A 195 6.59 -12.11 5.17
N SER A 196 5.67 -11.83 4.25
CA SER A 196 4.45 -12.61 3.99
C SER A 196 3.87 -12.27 2.61
N VAL A 197 2.94 -13.10 2.13
CA VAL A 197 2.25 -12.87 0.84
C VAL A 197 1.36 -11.62 0.90
N ASP A 198 0.68 -11.39 2.02
CA ASP A 198 -0.11 -10.15 2.26
C ASP A 198 0.77 -8.89 2.19
N ALA A 199 1.99 -8.92 2.73
CA ALA A 199 2.92 -7.80 2.64
C ALA A 199 3.34 -7.50 1.18
N SER A 200 3.46 -8.53 0.35
CA SER A 200 3.71 -8.36 -1.09
C SER A 200 2.51 -7.76 -1.80
N VAL A 201 1.30 -8.28 -1.58
CA VAL A 201 0.05 -7.74 -2.17
C VAL A 201 -0.17 -6.28 -1.75
N SER A 202 0.01 -5.98 -0.46
CA SER A 202 -0.09 -4.62 0.09
C SER A 202 0.93 -3.67 -0.56
N SER A 203 2.18 -4.10 -0.71
CA SER A 203 3.25 -3.30 -1.35
C SER A 203 2.93 -3.02 -2.81
N TYR A 204 2.48 -4.03 -3.54
CA TYR A 204 2.08 -3.92 -4.93
C TYR A 204 0.92 -2.93 -5.14
N MET A 205 -0.16 -3.09 -4.39
CA MET A 205 -1.33 -2.22 -4.50
C MET A 205 -0.99 -0.77 -4.10
N ARG A 206 -0.18 -0.59 -3.05
CA ARG A 206 0.33 0.73 -2.67
C ARG A 206 1.20 1.33 -3.77
N ASN A 207 2.03 0.54 -4.46
CA ASN A 207 2.86 1.03 -5.56
C ASN A 207 1.99 1.61 -6.69
N LEU A 208 0.92 0.92 -7.11
CA LEU A 208 -0.04 1.46 -8.09
C LEU A 208 -0.72 2.75 -7.60
N ASN A 209 -1.07 2.80 -6.30
CA ASN A 209 -1.75 3.92 -5.68
C ASN A 209 -0.84 5.14 -5.38
N SER A 210 0.48 4.99 -5.39
CA SER A 210 1.42 6.04 -4.95
C SER A 210 2.43 6.49 -6.01
N ASN A 211 2.99 5.54 -6.77
CA ASN A 211 4.14 5.80 -7.64
C ASN A 211 3.73 6.70 -8.83
N PRO A 212 4.52 7.75 -9.16
CA PRO A 212 4.25 8.63 -10.30
C PRO A 212 4.12 7.90 -11.65
N ALA A 213 4.80 6.77 -11.84
CA ALA A 213 4.73 5.97 -13.07
C ALA A 213 3.29 5.50 -13.41
N TYR A 214 2.44 5.35 -12.38
CA TYR A 214 1.05 4.92 -12.49
C TYR A 214 0.04 6.07 -12.34
N ALA A 215 0.46 7.31 -12.61
CA ALA A 215 -0.45 8.45 -12.61
C ALA A 215 -1.60 8.29 -13.63
N LEU A 216 -1.33 7.68 -14.80
CA LEU A 216 -2.36 7.40 -15.81
C LEU A 216 -3.40 6.40 -15.29
N PHE A 217 -2.96 5.28 -14.71
CA PHE A 217 -3.84 4.30 -14.04
C PHE A 217 -4.79 4.97 -13.04
N ARG A 218 -4.25 5.81 -12.15
CA ARG A 218 -5.06 6.55 -11.17
C ARG A 218 -6.02 7.55 -11.82
N SER A 219 -5.61 8.19 -12.91
CA SER A 219 -6.45 9.14 -13.65
C SER A 219 -7.63 8.45 -14.32
N ILE A 220 -7.40 7.30 -14.98
CA ILE A 220 -8.48 6.51 -15.60
C ILE A 220 -9.46 6.05 -14.52
N ARG A 221 -8.95 5.52 -13.40
CA ARG A 221 -9.79 5.09 -12.28
C ARG A 221 -10.64 6.23 -11.71
N ALA A 222 -10.05 7.40 -11.50
CA ALA A 222 -10.78 8.56 -11.00
C ALA A 222 -11.84 9.09 -11.99
N ASP A 223 -11.59 9.01 -13.30
CA ASP A 223 -12.55 9.39 -14.34
C ASP A 223 -13.73 8.42 -14.42
N LEU A 224 -13.51 7.12 -14.24
CA LEU A 224 -14.59 6.14 -14.15
C LEU A 224 -15.46 6.37 -12.92
N ARG A 225 -14.83 6.62 -11.76
CA ARG A 225 -15.54 6.95 -10.51
C ARG A 225 -16.40 8.20 -10.63
N SER A 226 -15.93 9.26 -11.30
CA SER A 226 -16.71 10.49 -11.49
C SER A 226 -17.93 10.31 -12.40
N GLN A 227 -17.94 9.24 -13.19
CA GLN A 227 -19.05 8.82 -14.04
C GLN A 227 -19.93 7.77 -13.35
N GLU A 228 -19.71 7.46 -12.07
CA GLU A 228 -20.40 6.41 -11.32
C GLU A 228 -20.23 5.01 -11.96
N VAL A 229 -19.14 4.81 -12.71
CA VAL A 229 -18.77 3.52 -13.30
C VAL A 229 -17.77 2.81 -12.41
N GLU A 230 -18.10 1.58 -12.00
CA GLU A 230 -17.17 0.75 -11.23
C GLU A 230 -15.92 0.44 -12.08
N PRO A 231 -14.71 0.81 -11.62
CA PRO A 231 -13.50 0.55 -12.39
C PRO A 231 -13.23 -0.95 -12.57
N THR A 232 -13.13 -1.42 -13.81
CA THR A 232 -12.83 -2.83 -14.11
C THR A 232 -11.39 -3.04 -14.58
N ALA A 233 -10.90 -4.27 -14.45
CA ALA A 233 -9.54 -4.63 -14.89
C ALA A 233 -9.29 -4.31 -16.38
N ASN A 234 -10.25 -4.62 -17.27
CA ASN A 234 -10.14 -4.36 -18.71
C ASN A 234 -9.97 -2.87 -19.03
N GLN A 235 -10.48 -1.97 -18.19
CA GLN A 235 -10.35 -0.53 -18.39
C GLN A 235 -9.03 0.00 -17.80
N LEU A 236 -8.64 -0.50 -16.62
CA LEU A 236 -7.49 0.05 -15.90
C LEU A 236 -6.13 -0.47 -16.39
N ILE A 237 -6.08 -1.64 -17.03
CA ILE A 237 -4.81 -2.23 -17.52
C ILE A 237 -4.08 -1.30 -18.49
N TYR A 238 -4.78 -0.51 -19.31
CA TYR A 238 -4.15 0.48 -20.19
C TYR A 238 -3.32 1.54 -19.42
N GLY A 239 -3.63 1.77 -18.15
CA GLY A 239 -2.86 2.67 -17.28
C GLY A 239 -1.53 2.10 -16.80
N LEU A 240 -1.22 0.83 -17.11
CA LEU A 240 -0.04 0.09 -16.64
C LEU A 240 1.10 0.03 -17.67
N VAL A 241 1.08 0.87 -18.72
CA VAL A 241 2.10 0.88 -19.78
C VAL A 241 3.54 0.99 -19.25
N ASN A 242 3.74 1.67 -18.11
CA ASN A 242 5.05 1.83 -17.47
C ASN A 242 5.40 0.72 -16.46
N TYR A 243 4.54 -0.29 -16.29
CA TYR A 243 4.79 -1.40 -15.38
C TYR A 243 5.91 -2.31 -15.89
N SER A 244 5.95 -2.52 -17.21
CA SER A 244 6.89 -3.42 -17.88
C SER A 244 7.69 -2.70 -18.95
N GLU A 245 8.96 -3.07 -19.12
CA GLU A 245 9.79 -2.61 -20.24
C GLU A 245 9.19 -3.02 -21.61
N ARG A 246 8.27 -4.00 -21.62
CA ARG A 246 7.54 -4.45 -22.82
C ARG A 246 6.37 -3.54 -23.22
N GLN A 247 5.97 -2.58 -22.38
CA GLN A 247 4.93 -1.58 -22.67
C GLN A 247 3.64 -2.19 -23.23
N GLU A 248 3.18 -1.79 -24.41
CA GLU A 248 1.91 -2.26 -25.01
C GLU A 248 1.82 -3.78 -25.14
N ALA A 249 2.94 -4.47 -25.45
CA ALA A 249 2.95 -5.93 -25.53
C ALA A 249 2.71 -6.62 -24.18
N TYR A 250 2.90 -5.91 -23.07
CA TYR A 250 2.49 -6.35 -21.74
C TYR A 250 0.99 -6.13 -21.50
N ILE A 251 0.46 -4.99 -21.95
CA ILE A 251 -0.98 -4.68 -21.87
C ILE A 251 -1.80 -5.73 -22.62
N ASP A 252 -1.40 -6.06 -23.85
CA ASP A 252 -2.06 -7.10 -24.66
C ASP A 252 -2.04 -8.47 -23.96
N GLU A 253 -0.91 -8.85 -23.35
CA GLU A 253 -0.79 -10.11 -22.61
C GLU A 253 -1.73 -10.16 -21.40
N LEU A 254 -1.85 -9.07 -20.62
CA LEU A 254 -2.77 -9.02 -19.49
C LEU A 254 -4.24 -9.09 -19.93
N LEU A 255 -4.61 -8.40 -21.01
CA LEU A 255 -5.97 -8.46 -21.57
C LEU A 255 -6.30 -9.87 -22.08
N ASP A 256 -5.35 -10.52 -22.74
CA ASP A 256 -5.49 -11.90 -23.16
C ASP A 256 -5.65 -12.85 -21.97
N MET A 257 -4.85 -12.66 -20.92
CA MET A 257 -4.97 -13.45 -19.70
C MET A 257 -6.32 -13.24 -19.01
N LEU A 258 -6.85 -12.01 -18.92
CA LEU A 258 -8.19 -11.76 -18.39
C LEU A 258 -9.26 -12.56 -19.15
N ARG A 259 -9.24 -12.48 -20.48
CA ARG A 259 -10.20 -13.19 -21.35
C ARG A 259 -10.11 -14.71 -21.22
N HIS A 260 -8.91 -15.29 -21.26
CA HIS A 260 -8.73 -16.74 -21.20
C HIS A 260 -9.00 -17.35 -19.82
N ASN A 261 -8.97 -16.53 -18.77
CA ASN A 261 -9.15 -16.98 -17.38
C ASN A 261 -10.46 -16.48 -16.77
N GLU A 262 -11.34 -15.83 -17.53
CA GLU A 262 -12.61 -15.24 -17.06
C GLU A 262 -13.40 -16.19 -16.14
N LYS A 263 -13.56 -17.45 -16.55
CA LYS A 263 -14.30 -18.48 -15.78
C LYS A 263 -13.72 -18.80 -14.39
N TYR A 264 -12.48 -18.41 -14.11
CA TYR A 264 -11.83 -18.56 -12.81
C TYR A 264 -11.76 -17.24 -12.03
N LEU A 265 -12.04 -16.11 -12.67
CA LEU A 265 -11.96 -14.77 -12.08
C LEU A 265 -13.27 -14.35 -11.44
N VAL A 266 -14.41 -14.90 -11.88
CA VAL A 266 -15.70 -14.74 -11.21
C VAL A 266 -15.67 -15.53 -9.90
N ASN A 267 -16.15 -14.95 -8.80
CA ASN A 267 -16.34 -15.67 -7.55
C ASN A 267 -17.20 -16.92 -7.82
N ALA A 268 -16.70 -18.09 -7.47
CA ALA A 268 -17.41 -19.36 -7.70
C ALA A 268 -18.67 -19.54 -6.82
N ASP A 269 -19.01 -18.54 -5.98
CA ASP A 269 -20.10 -18.57 -5.01
C ASP A 269 -21.02 -17.33 -5.07
N ALA A 270 -21.19 -16.70 -6.24
CA ALA A 270 -22.23 -15.68 -6.47
C ALA A 270 -23.51 -16.29 -7.05
#